data_AF-A0A231NUZ4-F1
#
_entry.id   AF-A0A231NUZ4-F1
#
_cell.length_a   1.000
_cell.length_b   1.000
_cell.length_c   1.000
_cell.angle_alpha   90.00
_cell.angle_beta   90.00
_cell.angle_gamma   90.00
#
_symmetry.space_group_name_H-M   'P 1'
#
loop_
_entity.id
_entity.type
_entity.pdbx_description
1 polymer ?
#
loop_
_entity_poly.entity_id
_entity_poly.type
_entity_poly.pdbx_seq_one_letter_code
_entity_poly.pdbx_strand_id
1 'polypeptide(L)'
;MVAGDQAPPQAPPAAESEEEQQRIRKILEFCITPKSRQEIQAFIEIKDAKHFRLRILNPLIKGGLLKLTIPDKPTSPNQRYFS
;
A
#
# COMPACT_ATOMS: atom_id res chain seq x y z
N MET A 1 -36.25 -14.01 -9.89
CA MET A 1 -35.11 -13.15 -10.28
C MET A 1 -34.98 -12.05 -9.25
N VAL A 2 -33.77 -11.91 -8.66
CA VAL A 2 -33.17 -10.70 -8.05
C VAL A 2 -34.00 -10.03 -6.94
N ALA A 3 -33.54 -9.95 -5.69
CA ALA A 3 -32.30 -9.30 -5.33
C ALA A 3 -31.65 -9.97 -4.11
N GLY A 4 -30.36 -10.26 -4.25
CA GLY A 4 -29.53 -10.69 -3.14
C GLY A 4 -29.40 -9.54 -2.15
N ASP A 5 -30.00 -9.72 -0.98
CA ASP A 5 -29.62 -9.02 0.24
C ASP A 5 -28.15 -9.41 0.52
N GLN A 6 -27.23 -8.51 0.17
CA GLN A 6 -25.81 -8.62 0.47
C GLN A 6 -25.45 -7.50 1.43
N ALA A 7 -25.75 -7.73 2.70
CA ALA A 7 -25.04 -7.23 3.86
C ALA A 7 -25.13 -8.33 4.94
N PRO A 8 -24.26 -8.44 5.96
CA PRO A 8 -22.94 -7.85 6.25
C PRO A 8 -21.92 -8.99 6.67
N PRO A 9 -20.69 -8.76 7.19
CA PRO A 9 -20.52 -8.37 8.59
C PRO A 9 -19.32 -7.43 8.85
N GLN A 10 -19.37 -6.76 9.99
CA GLN A 10 -18.23 -6.08 10.60
C GLN A 10 -17.02 -7.03 10.61
N ALA A 11 -15.94 -6.64 9.92
CA ALA A 11 -14.75 -7.48 9.81
C ALA A 11 -14.09 -7.67 11.19
N PRO A 12 -13.85 -8.92 11.64
CA PRO A 12 -12.87 -9.18 12.69
C PRO A 12 -11.45 -8.84 12.19
N PRO A 13 -10.48 -8.58 13.09
CA PRO A 13 -9.15 -8.01 12.79
C PRO A 13 -8.19 -8.88 11.94
N ALA A 14 -8.70 -9.87 11.20
CA ALA A 14 -7.93 -10.81 10.38
C ALA A 14 -8.14 -10.62 8.86
N ALA A 15 -9.29 -10.12 8.41
CA ALA A 15 -9.58 -9.96 6.97
C ALA A 15 -8.83 -8.78 6.33
N GLU A 16 -8.43 -7.78 7.11
CA GLU A 16 -7.62 -6.64 6.65
C GLU A 16 -6.29 -7.12 6.04
N SER A 17 -5.70 -8.20 6.59
CA SER A 17 -4.40 -8.70 6.14
C SER A 17 -4.39 -9.32 4.74
N GLU A 18 -5.47 -9.96 4.27
CA GLU A 18 -5.48 -10.61 2.96
C GLU A 18 -5.61 -9.60 1.82
N GLU A 19 -6.53 -8.63 1.96
CA GLU A 19 -6.67 -7.54 0.99
C GLU A 19 -5.42 -6.65 0.97
N GLU A 20 -4.86 -6.34 2.14
CA GLU A 20 -3.60 -5.61 2.23
C GLU A 20 -2.46 -6.36 1.54
N GLN A 21 -2.35 -7.69 1.71
CA GLN A 21 -1.35 -8.48 0.99
C GLN A 21 -1.55 -8.46 -0.52
N GLN A 22 -2.79 -8.51 -1.01
CA GLN A 22 -3.06 -8.35 -2.44
C GLN A 22 -2.66 -6.96 -2.93
N ARG A 23 -2.98 -5.90 -2.18
CA ARG A 23 -2.55 -4.53 -2.50
C ARG A 23 -1.03 -4.42 -2.52
N ILE A 24 -0.34 -5.01 -1.54
CA ILE A 24 1.12 -5.07 -1.46
C ILE A 24 1.73 -5.69 -2.72
N ARG A 25 1.22 -6.85 -3.17
CA ARG A 25 1.71 -7.48 -4.41
C ARG A 25 1.55 -6.56 -5.62
N LYS A 26 0.38 -5.94 -5.78
CA LYS A 26 0.14 -4.94 -6.83
C LYS A 26 1.08 -3.74 -6.73
N ILE A 27 1.37 -3.26 -5.52
CA ILE A 27 2.33 -2.18 -5.28
C ILE A 27 3.73 -2.60 -5.69
N LEU A 28 4.15 -3.83 -5.38
CA LEU A 28 5.48 -4.34 -5.73
C LEU A 28 5.68 -4.40 -7.24
N GLU A 29 4.66 -4.84 -7.99
CA GLU A 29 4.65 -4.80 -9.46
C GLU A 29 4.63 -3.35 -9.98
N PHE A 30 3.86 -2.46 -9.34
CA PHE A 30 3.82 -1.06 -9.73
C PHE A 30 5.13 -0.31 -9.43
N CYS A 31 5.81 -0.68 -8.34
CA CYS A 31 7.09 -0.13 -7.89
C CYS A 31 8.30 -0.74 -8.61
N ILE A 32 8.12 -1.56 -9.65
CA ILE A 32 9.20 -1.94 -10.56
C ILE A 32 9.86 -0.68 -11.15
N THR A 33 9.06 0.36 -11.41
CA THR A 33 9.57 1.70 -11.69
C THR A 33 9.57 2.54 -10.41
N PRO A 34 10.54 3.47 -10.25
CA PRO A 34 10.58 4.33 -9.08
C PRO A 34 9.35 5.26 -9.07
N LYS A 35 8.44 4.99 -8.13
CA LYS A 35 7.16 5.68 -7.99
C LYS A 35 7.11 6.53 -6.74
N SER A 36 6.45 7.68 -6.85
CA SER A 36 6.24 8.56 -5.70
C SER A 36 5.14 8.00 -4.79
N ARG A 37 5.18 8.34 -3.50
CA ARG A 37 4.16 7.87 -2.54
C ARG A 37 2.73 8.15 -3.01
N GLN A 38 2.52 9.30 -3.65
CA GLN A 38 1.21 9.75 -4.12
C GLN A 38 0.66 8.85 -5.23
N GLU A 39 1.52 8.43 -6.17
CA GLU A 39 1.12 7.50 -7.22
C GLU A 39 0.75 6.14 -6.64
N ILE A 40 1.57 5.63 -5.71
CA ILE A 40 1.30 4.34 -5.06
C ILE A 40 -0.01 4.40 -4.28
N GLN A 41 -0.21 5.47 -3.52
CA GLN A 41 -1.43 5.69 -2.73
C GLN A 41 -2.68 5.83 -3.61
N ALA A 42 -2.57 6.55 -4.73
CA ALA A 42 -3.66 6.67 -5.70
C ALA A 42 -3.98 5.34 -6.39
N PHE A 43 -2.95 4.55 -6.70
CA PHE A 43 -3.10 3.24 -7.36
C PHE A 43 -3.87 2.21 -6.52
N ILE A 44 -3.71 2.25 -5.20
CA ILE A 44 -4.43 1.39 -4.25
C ILE A 44 -5.66 2.08 -3.64
N GLU A 45 -5.97 3.30 -4.09
CA GLU A 45 -7.11 4.11 -3.66
C GLU A 45 -7.23 4.28 -2.13
N ILE A 46 -6.10 4.31 -1.41
CA ILE A 46 -6.10 4.50 0.04
C ILE A 46 -6.19 6.01 0.36
N LYS A 47 -7.24 6.41 1.04
CA LYS A 47 -7.41 7.78 1.55
C LYS A 47 -6.46 8.06 2.72
N ASP A 48 -6.28 7.07 3.59
CA ASP A 48 -5.45 7.17 4.80
C ASP A 48 -3.96 7.00 4.54
N ALA A 49 -3.27 8.12 4.26
CA ALA A 49 -1.82 8.14 4.06
C ALA A 49 -1.03 7.58 5.27
N LYS A 50 -1.53 7.80 6.49
CA LYS A 50 -0.90 7.28 7.72
C LYS A 50 -1.01 5.75 7.79
N HIS A 51 -2.17 5.21 7.48
CA HIS A 51 -2.40 3.77 7.43
C HIS A 51 -1.53 3.13 6.36
N PHE A 52 -1.54 3.66 5.13
CA PHE A 52 -0.66 3.23 4.05
C PHE A 52 0.81 3.18 4.48
N ARG A 53 1.31 4.24 5.12
CA ARG A 53 2.71 4.28 5.54
C ARG A 53 3.01 3.21 6.60
N LEU A 54 2.18 3.06 7.62
CA LEU A 54 2.46 2.16 8.75
C LEU A 54 2.24 0.69 8.41
N ARG A 55 1.22 0.39 7.61
CA ARG A 55 0.76 -0.99 7.33
C ARG A 55 1.26 -1.57 6.03
N ILE A 56 1.57 -0.71 5.05
CA ILE A 56 2.03 -1.14 3.73
C ILE A 56 3.48 -0.73 3.54
N LEU A 57 3.78 0.57 3.55
CA LEU A 57 5.12 1.05 3.20
C LEU A 57 6.21 0.61 4.19
N ASN A 58 5.96 0.74 5.49
CA ASN A 58 6.92 0.42 6.54
C ASN A 58 7.29 -1.08 6.57
N PRO A 59 6.35 -2.05 6.54
CA PRO A 59 6.72 -3.45 6.44
C PRO A 59 7.41 -3.79 5.12
N LEU A 60 7.08 -3.11 4.01
CA LEU A 60 7.78 -3.33 2.74
C LEU A 60 9.24 -2.88 2.80
N ILE A 61 9.50 -1.71 3.40
CA ILE A 61 10.88 -1.21 3.59
C ILE A 61 11.63 -2.09 4.60
N LYS A 62 10.99 -2.44 5.72
CA LYS A 62 11.60 -3.32 6.73
C LYS A 62 11.87 -4.73 6.20
N GLY A 63 11.00 -5.23 5.33
CA GLY A 63 11.15 -6.52 4.65
C GLY A 63 12.12 -6.50 3.48
N GLY A 64 12.70 -5.34 3.13
CA GLY A 64 13.60 -5.18 1.99
C GLY A 64 12.92 -5.30 0.62
N LEU A 65 11.59 -5.31 0.60
CA LEU A 65 10.75 -5.41 -0.59
C LEU A 65 10.58 -4.07 -1.30
N LEU A 66 10.73 -2.96 -0.58
CA LEU A 66 10.87 -1.63 -1.18
C LEU A 66 12.10 -0.89 -0.65
N LYS A 67 12.74 -0.16 -1.54
CA LYS A 67 13.90 0.68 -1.30
C LYS A 67 13.56 2.14 -1.54
N LEU A 68 14.25 2.99 -0.79
CA LEU A 68 14.22 4.44 -0.90
C LEU A 68 15.22 4.86 -1.97
N THR A 69 14.82 5.64 -2.98
CA THR A 69 15.80 6.19 -3.94
C THR A 69 16.72 7.22 -3.28
N ILE A 70 16.21 7.96 -2.30
CA ILE A 70 16.97 9.00 -1.58
C ILE A 70 16.94 8.63 -0.08
N PRO A 71 17.91 7.83 0.41
CA PRO A 71 17.99 7.50 1.83
C PRO A 71 18.43 8.71 2.69
N ASP A 72 19.13 9.67 2.09
CA ASP A 72 19.64 10.87 2.77
C ASP A 72 18.51 11.81 3.24
N LYS A 73 17.40 11.87 2.50
CA LYS A 73 16.27 12.76 2.78
C LYS A 73 14.93 12.03 2.65
N PRO A 74 14.54 11.22 3.64
CA PRO A 74 13.30 10.43 3.58
C PRO A 74 12.01 11.27 3.55
N THR A 75 12.09 12.56 3.90
CA THR A 75 10.99 13.54 3.84
C THR A 75 11.00 14.36 2.55
N SER A 76 11.92 14.09 1.62
CA SER A 76 12.01 14.83 0.37
C SER A 76 10.72 14.70 -0.44
N PRO A 77 10.20 15.78 -1.04
CA PRO A 77 9.08 15.70 -1.96
C PRO A 77 9.42 14.88 -3.22
N ASN A 78 10.71 14.76 -3.55
CA ASN A 78 11.20 13.95 -4.66
C ASN A 78 11.47 12.48 -4.26
N GLN A 79 11.07 12.07 -3.05
CA GLN A 79 11.22 10.70 -2.59
C GLN A 79 10.43 9.74 -3.49
N ARG A 80 11.14 8.74 -4.03
CA ARG A 80 10.52 7.64 -4.76
C ARG A 80 10.85 6.32 -4.09
N TYR A 81 10.00 5.35 -4.36
CA TYR A 81 10.09 4.01 -3.84
C TYR A 81 10.08 3.04 -5.00
N PHE A 82 10.94 2.02 -4.92
CA PHE A 82 11.07 0.98 -5.92
C PHE A 82 11.33 -0.36 -5.22
N SER A 83 10.94 -1.48 -5.80
CA SER A 83 11.24 -2.82 -5.28
C SER A 83 12.68 -3.27 -5.60
#